data_AF-A0A6B3CBX9-F1
#
_entry.id   AF-A0A6B3CBX9-F1
#
_cell.length_a   1.000
_cell.length_b   1.000
_cell.length_c   1.000
_cell.angle_alpha   90.00
_cell.angle_beta   90.00
_cell.angle_gamma   90.00
#
_symmetry.space_group_name_H-M   'P 1'
#
loop_
_entity.id
_entity.type
_entity.pdbx_description
1 polymer ?
#
loop_
_entity_poly.entity_id
_entity_poly.type
_entity_poly.pdbx_seq_one_letter_code
_entity_poly.pdbx_strand_id
1 'polypeptide(L)'
;PRTAPVVFACNLDAPLVPDDFAARFGELSWMVSQTPQVWLDHQVYGTREGGLLLAWDIVEELFPKGVTDAMFAAYTTLVGR
;
A
#
# COMPACT_ATOMS: atom_id res chain seq x y z
N PRO A 1 0.00 26.25 2.29
CA PRO A 1 1.21 25.41 2.12
C PRO A 1 0.91 24.27 1.13
N ARG A 2 1.53 24.30 -0.06
CA ARG A 2 1.46 23.19 -1.02
C ARG A 2 2.52 22.16 -0.64
N THR A 3 2.25 21.38 0.38
CA THR A 3 3.05 20.19 0.70
C THR A 3 2.15 19.00 0.45
N ALA A 4 2.59 18.13 -0.47
CA ALA A 4 1.97 16.87 -0.80
C ALA A 4 2.90 15.75 -0.34
N PRO A 5 2.97 15.45 0.96
CA PRO A 5 3.93 14.46 1.42
C PRO A 5 3.44 13.09 0.97
N VAL A 6 4.29 12.46 0.18
CA VAL A 6 4.20 11.06 -0.22
C VAL A 6 5.15 10.31 0.69
N VAL A 7 4.65 9.26 1.34
CA VAL A 7 5.45 8.38 2.19
C VAL A 7 5.63 7.04 1.47
N PHE A 8 6.82 6.46 1.63
CA PHE A 8 7.12 5.13 1.12
C PHE A 8 7.68 4.28 2.26
N ALA A 9 7.04 3.15 2.53
CA ALA A 9 7.48 2.15 3.48
C ALA A 9 7.68 0.79 2.78
N CYS A 10 8.88 0.25 2.86
CA CYS A 10 9.24 -1.03 2.26
C CYS A 10 9.50 -2.06 3.36
N ASN A 11 8.60 -3.03 3.51
CA ASN A 11 8.62 -4.03 4.57
C ASN A 11 8.72 -5.44 3.95
N LEU A 12 9.83 -5.71 3.27
CA LEU A 12 10.06 -7.00 2.58
C LEU A 12 10.76 -8.04 3.46
N ASP A 13 11.39 -7.62 4.55
CA ASP A 13 12.18 -8.50 5.40
C ASP A 13 11.31 -9.52 6.17
N ALA A 14 10.01 -9.25 6.33
CA ALA A 14 9.04 -10.14 6.96
C ALA A 14 7.63 -9.95 6.38
N PRO A 15 6.80 -10.99 6.34
CA PRO A 15 5.40 -10.86 5.94
C PRO A 15 4.63 -9.99 6.94
N LEU A 16 3.69 -9.19 6.44
CA LEU A 16 2.82 -8.34 7.26
C LEU A 16 2.02 -9.17 8.29
N VAL A 17 1.58 -10.36 7.88
CA VAL A 17 0.92 -11.32 8.76
C VAL A 17 1.83 -12.54 8.96
N PRO A 18 2.40 -12.71 10.16
CA PRO A 18 3.17 -13.89 10.53
C PRO A 18 2.33 -15.18 10.48
N ASP A 19 2.98 -16.31 10.21
CA ASP A 19 2.31 -17.62 10.10
C ASP A 19 1.56 -18.05 11.36
N ASP A 20 2.13 -17.79 12.53
CA ASP A 20 1.52 -18.12 13.83
C ASP A 20 0.28 -17.28 14.12
N PHE A 21 0.30 -16.01 13.71
CA PHE A 21 -0.87 -15.13 13.76
C PHE A 21 -1.98 -15.63 12.82
N ALA A 22 -1.64 -15.93 11.56
CA ALA A 22 -2.60 -16.42 10.58
C ALA A 22 -3.24 -17.75 11.01
N ALA A 23 -2.46 -18.66 11.59
CA ALA A 23 -2.96 -19.94 12.11
C ALA A 23 -4.00 -19.78 13.24
N ARG A 24 -4.02 -18.61 13.90
CA ARG A 24 -4.86 -18.36 15.08
C ARG A 24 -6.04 -17.42 14.81
N PHE A 25 -5.85 -16.46 13.90
CA PHE A 25 -6.83 -15.40 13.61
C PHE A 25 -7.30 -15.38 12.15
N GLY A 26 -6.69 -16.19 11.28
CA GLY A 26 -6.98 -16.23 9.84
C GLY A 26 -6.13 -15.25 9.03
N GLU A 27 -6.38 -15.22 7.72
CA GLU A 27 -5.66 -14.37 6.77
C GLU A 27 -6.08 -12.89 6.88
N LEU A 28 -5.17 -12.00 6.48
CA LEU A 28 -5.50 -10.58 6.34
C LEU A 28 -6.59 -10.40 5.28
N SER A 29 -7.70 -9.79 5.67
CA SER A 29 -8.79 -9.46 4.74
C SER A 29 -8.75 -8.00 4.30
N TRP A 30 -8.50 -7.08 5.23
CA TRP A 30 -8.48 -5.64 4.96
C TRP A 30 -7.60 -4.91 5.98
N MET A 31 -6.92 -3.85 5.53
CA MET A 31 -6.12 -2.96 6.35
C MET A 31 -6.22 -1.54 5.78
N VAL A 32 -6.21 -0.54 6.65
CA VAL A 32 -5.96 0.86 6.30
C VAL A 32 -4.97 1.43 7.30
N SER A 33 -4.03 2.21 6.82
CA SER A 33 -3.18 3.05 7.65
C SER A 33 -3.67 4.50 7.59
N GLN A 34 -3.50 5.23 8.68
CA GLN A 34 -3.87 6.64 8.74
C GLN A 34 -2.67 7.46 9.16
N THR A 35 -2.05 8.14 8.20
CA THR A 35 -0.87 8.96 8.44
C THR A 35 -1.26 10.43 8.28
N PRO A 36 -1.44 11.19 9.39
CA PRO A 36 -1.92 12.56 9.30
C PRO A 36 -1.06 13.40 8.37
N GLN A 37 -1.72 14.26 7.59
CA GLN A 37 -1.10 15.17 6.62
C GLN A 37 -0.43 14.50 5.41
N VAL A 38 -0.48 13.18 5.26
CA VAL A 38 -0.01 12.42 4.09
C VAL A 38 -1.09 12.33 3.02
N TRP A 39 -0.71 12.55 1.77
CA TRP A 39 -1.64 12.47 0.64
C TRP A 39 -1.65 11.08 0.01
N LEU A 40 -0.49 10.44 0.00
CA LEU A 40 -0.29 9.07 -0.45
C LEU A 40 0.70 8.39 0.49
N ASP A 41 0.23 7.40 1.23
CA ASP A 41 1.05 6.45 1.97
C ASP A 41 1.18 5.18 1.12
N HIS A 42 2.39 4.91 0.62
CA HIS A 42 2.68 3.73 -0.19
C HIS A 42 3.47 2.71 0.61
N GLN A 43 2.87 1.55 0.82
CA GLN A 43 3.42 0.46 1.62
C GLN A 43 3.59 -0.79 0.77
N VAL A 44 4.74 -1.44 0.91
CA VAL A 44 5.06 -2.69 0.23
C VAL A 44 5.33 -3.77 1.26
N TYR A 45 4.64 -4.90 1.11
CA TYR A 45 4.81 -6.07 1.96
C TYR A 45 5.06 -7.32 1.12
N GLY A 46 5.85 -8.26 1.65
CA GLY A 46 5.88 -9.62 1.13
C GLY A 46 4.60 -10.37 1.51
N THR A 47 4.04 -11.15 0.59
CA THR A 47 2.96 -12.09 0.90
C THR A 47 3.51 -13.46 1.27
N ARG A 48 2.70 -14.27 1.95
CA ARG A 48 3.09 -15.63 2.37
C ARG A 48 3.30 -16.57 1.17
N GLU A 49 2.64 -16.29 0.06
CA GLU A 49 2.73 -17.03 -1.20
C GLU A 49 3.92 -16.59 -2.08
N GLY A 50 4.81 -15.72 -1.56
CA GLY A 50 5.96 -15.22 -2.31
C GLY A 50 5.62 -14.10 -3.30
N GLY A 51 4.47 -13.45 -3.14
CA GLY A 51 4.07 -12.27 -3.90
C GLY A 51 4.39 -10.96 -3.19
N LEU A 52 3.91 -9.86 -3.78
CA LEU A 52 3.97 -8.53 -3.19
C LEU A 52 2.55 -7.99 -2.97
N LEU A 53 2.30 -7.43 -1.79
CA LEU A 53 1.15 -6.57 -1.55
C LEU A 53 1.60 -5.12 -1.70
N LEU A 54 0.98 -4.41 -2.63
CA LEU A 54 1.20 -2.98 -2.89
C LEU A 54 -0.01 -2.20 -2.35
N ALA A 55 0.12 -1.59 -1.18
CA ALA A 55 -0.96 -0.88 -0.51
C ALA A 55 -0.78 0.65 -0.65
N TRP A 56 -1.76 1.30 -1.27
CA TRP A 56 -1.82 2.76 -1.39
C TRP A 56 -2.99 3.29 -0.56
N ASP A 57 -2.68 3.96 0.55
CA ASP A 57 -3.65 4.77 1.27
C ASP A 57 -3.56 6.21 0.74
N ILE A 58 -4.56 6.59 -0.05
CA ILE A 58 -4.58 7.85 -0.79
C ILE A 58 -5.82 8.67 -0.46
N VAL A 59 -5.65 9.99 -0.34
CA VAL A 59 -6.78 10.92 -0.23
C VAL A 59 -7.24 11.28 -1.64
N GLU A 60 -8.14 10.49 -2.22
CA GLU A 60 -8.58 10.61 -3.62
C GLU A 60 -9.14 12.01 -3.95
N GLU A 61 -9.80 12.67 -2.99
CA GLU A 61 -10.42 13.99 -3.17
C GLU A 61 -9.41 15.12 -3.40
N LEU A 62 -8.12 14.88 -3.16
CA LEU A 62 -7.05 15.82 -3.47
C LEU A 62 -6.65 15.80 -4.95
N PHE A 63 -7.14 14.81 -5.72
CA PHE A 63 -6.77 14.58 -7.11
C PHE A 63 -7.99 14.76 -8.04
N PRO A 64 -7.77 15.18 -9.31
CA PRO A 64 -8.82 15.10 -10.32
C PRO A 64 -9.32 13.66 -10.50
N LYS A 65 -10.61 13.51 -10.82
CA LYS A 65 -11.25 12.20 -11.03
C LYS A 65 -10.44 11.33 -12.01
N GLY A 66 -10.14 10.10 -11.59
CA GLY A 66 -9.43 9.08 -12.40
C GLY A 66 -7.91 9.22 -12.42
N VAL A 67 -7.33 10.25 -11.80
CA VAL A 67 -5.87 10.41 -11.74
C VAL A 67 -5.23 9.35 -10.84
N THR A 68 -5.83 9.05 -9.69
CA THR A 68 -5.33 8.04 -8.74
C THR A 68 -5.30 6.64 -9.35
N ASP A 69 -6.35 6.26 -10.07
CA ASP A 69 -6.42 5.00 -10.83
C ASP A 69 -5.33 4.93 -11.91
N ALA A 70 -5.15 6.01 -12.68
CA ALA A 70 -4.13 6.07 -13.72
C ALA A 70 -2.70 6.00 -13.13
N MET A 71 -2.47 6.64 -11.98
CA MET A 71 -1.21 6.57 -11.24
C MET A 71 -0.93 5.13 -10.78
N PHE A 72 -1.91 4.47 -10.18
CA PHE A 72 -1.76 3.09 -9.70
C PHE A 72 -1.53 2.10 -10.86
N ALA A 73 -2.24 2.27 -11.97
CA ALA A 73 -2.05 1.47 -13.19
C ALA A 73 -0.64 1.66 -13.80
N ALA A 74 -0.15 2.90 -13.87
CA ALA A 74 1.19 3.20 -14.35
C ALA A 74 2.27 2.60 -13.42
N TYR A 75 2.08 2.72 -12.10
CA TYR A 75 2.98 2.17 -11.10
C TYR A 75 3.06 0.64 -11.18
N THR A 76 1.92 -0.05 -11.19
CA THR A 76 1.87 -1.52 -11.29
C THR A 76 2.44 -2.03 -12.61
N THR A 77 2.22 -1.31 -13.72
CA THR A 77 2.89 -1.61 -15.01
C THR A 77 4.40 -1.49 -14.92
N LEU A 78 4.93 -0.52 -14.19
CA LEU A 78 6.37 -0.33 -14.01
C LEU A 78 6.97 -1.44 -13.13
N VAL A 79 6.30 -1.79 -12.03
CA VAL A 79 6.76 -2.83 -11.08
C VAL A 79 6.69 -4.24 -11.69
N GLY A 80 5.71 -4.50 -12.55
CA GLY A 80 5.57 -5.80 -13.22
C GLY A 80 6.53 -6.05 -14.38
N ARG A 81 7.50 -5.16 -14.63
CA ARG A 81 8.57 -5.35 -15.62
C ARG A 81 9.72 -6.15 -15.04
#